data_AF-A0A0F9T7J1-F1
#
_entry.id   AF-A0A0F9T7J1-F1
#
_cell.length_a   1.000
_cell.length_b   1.000
_cell.length_c   1.000
_cell.angle_alpha   90.00
_cell.angle_beta   90.00
_cell.angle_gamma   90.00
#
_symmetry.space_group_name_H-M   'P 1'
#
loop_
_entity.id
_entity.type
_entity.pdbx_description
1 polymer ?
#
loop_
_entity_poly.entity_id
_entity_poly.type
_entity_poly.pdbx_seq_one_letter_code
_entity_poly.pdbx_strand_id
1 'polypeptide(L)'
;MPTIPNVFMYWCQHKAKCRWCEKDVEAGTPVIKVYFWNKGNEEKRGWNVSRYYHPQCYIEQGLDYLKLNPYTPYVRKRPDNNLTSEQKELRYKLLRRKASIDQRKKRLNSSHPLETARLDEQISKIMVEITKVGGIPKRWLE
;
A
#
# COMPACT_ATOMS: atom_id res chain seq x y z
N MET A 1 -8.81 -5.66 -3.31
CA MET A 1 -7.42 -5.95 -3.73
C MET A 1 -7.42 -6.99 -4.85
N PRO A 2 -6.69 -6.76 -5.96
CA PRO A 2 -6.48 -7.78 -6.98
C PRO A 2 -5.77 -8.99 -6.35
N THR A 3 -6.24 -10.19 -6.66
CA THR A 3 -5.58 -11.43 -6.22
C THR A 3 -4.35 -11.65 -7.08
N ILE A 4 -3.19 -11.74 -6.42
CA ILE A 4 -1.93 -12.08 -7.08
C ILE A 4 -2.04 -13.54 -7.52
N PRO A 5 -1.89 -13.85 -8.82
CA PRO A 5 -1.95 -15.22 -9.31
C PRO A 5 -0.68 -15.98 -8.91
N ASN A 6 -0.79 -17.28 -8.66
CA ASN A 6 0.37 -18.13 -8.46
C ASN A 6 0.86 -18.64 -9.81
N VAL A 7 2.15 -18.45 -10.10
CA VAL A 7 2.77 -18.77 -11.39
C VAL A 7 3.85 -19.81 -11.18
N PHE A 8 3.77 -20.92 -11.91
CA PHE A 8 4.75 -22.01 -11.85
C PHE A 8 5.21 -22.38 -13.26
N MET A 9 6.50 -22.69 -13.39
CA MET A 9 7.06 -23.27 -14.61
C MET A 9 7.42 -24.72 -14.34
N TYR A 10 7.01 -25.64 -15.22
CA TYR A 10 7.31 -27.07 -15.09
C TYR A 10 7.20 -27.78 -16.45
N TRP A 11 7.53 -29.06 -16.51
CA TRP A 11 7.42 -29.89 -17.71
C TRP A 11 5.98 -30.32 -17.95
N CYS A 12 5.44 -30.03 -19.13
CA CYS A 12 4.07 -30.38 -19.48
C CYS A 12 3.91 -31.92 -19.51
N GLN A 13 3.02 -32.47 -18.69
CA GLN A 13 2.79 -33.92 -18.64
C GLN A 13 1.68 -34.41 -19.58
N HIS A 14 0.84 -33.50 -20.07
CA HIS A 14 -0.29 -33.78 -20.94
C HIS A 14 -0.41 -32.71 -22.02
N LYS A 15 -1.17 -32.98 -23.07
CA LYS A 15 -1.49 -31.97 -24.08
C LYS A 15 -2.34 -30.87 -23.44
N ALA A 16 -1.85 -29.63 -23.46
CA ALA A 16 -2.55 -28.45 -22.97
C ALA A 16 -2.68 -27.40 -24.08
N LYS A 17 -3.60 -26.44 -23.95
CA LYS A 17 -3.75 -25.34 -24.92
C LYS A 17 -3.19 -24.04 -24.32
N CYS A 18 -2.27 -23.39 -25.02
CA CYS A 18 -1.74 -22.10 -24.62
C CYS A 18 -2.86 -21.05 -24.68
N ARG A 19 -3.03 -20.26 -23.62
CA ARG A 19 -4.10 -19.26 -23.56
C ARG A 19 -3.87 -18.05 -24.45
N TRP A 20 -2.61 -17.74 -24.77
CA TRP A 20 -2.25 -16.54 -25.54
C TRP A 20 -2.33 -16.77 -27.05
N CYS A 21 -1.56 -17.72 -27.57
CA CYS A 21 -1.49 -18.01 -29.00
C CYS A 21 -2.48 -19.09 -29.47
N GLU A 22 -3.22 -19.70 -28.53
CA GLU A 22 -4.17 -20.79 -28.78
C GLU A 22 -3.61 -22.07 -29.39
N LYS A 23 -2.29 -22.17 -29.54
CA LYS A 23 -1.62 -23.39 -30.00
C LYS A 23 -1.46 -24.40 -28.87
N ASP A 24 -1.29 -25.65 -29.24
CA ASP A 24 -1.05 -26.73 -28.28
C ASP A 24 0.35 -26.61 -27.64
N VAL A 25 0.42 -27.04 -26.38
CA VAL A 25 1.63 -27.27 -25.60
C VAL A 25 1.79 -28.78 -25.50
N GLU A 26 2.82 -29.31 -26.14
CA GLU A 26 3.07 -30.75 -26.21
C GLU A 26 3.61 -31.30 -24.88
N ALA A 27 3.33 -32.56 -24.59
CA ALA A 27 3.92 -33.23 -23.45
C ALA A 27 5.45 -33.29 -23.59
N GLY A 28 6.17 -33.12 -22.48
CA GLY A 28 7.63 -33.02 -22.45
C GLY A 28 8.20 -31.64 -22.77
N THR A 29 7.36 -30.64 -23.09
CA THR A 29 7.81 -29.25 -23.30
C THR A 29 7.65 -28.40 -22.04
N PRO A 30 8.47 -27.35 -21.85
CA PRO A 30 8.31 -26.45 -20.71
C PRO A 30 7.02 -25.62 -20.85
N VAL A 31 6.26 -25.50 -19.75
CA VAL A 31 5.00 -24.77 -19.70
C VAL A 31 4.93 -23.88 -18.48
N ILE A 32 4.26 -22.74 -18.61
CA ILE A 32 3.87 -21.89 -17.48
C ILE A 32 2.41 -22.16 -17.15
N LYS A 33 2.12 -22.47 -15.89
CA LYS A 33 0.76 -22.57 -15.35
C LYS A 33 0.50 -21.46 -14.37
N VAL A 34 -0.62 -20.77 -14.59
CA VAL A 34 -1.07 -19.65 -13.77
C VAL A 34 -2.35 -20.07 -13.06
N TYR A 35 -2.34 -20.04 -11.74
CA TYR A 35 -3.51 -20.30 -10.90
C TYR A 35 -4.12 -18.98 -10.42
N PHE A 36 -5.43 -18.84 -10.64
CA PHE A 36 -6.22 -17.73 -10.14
C PHE A 36 -7.06 -18.18 -8.96
N TRP A 37 -7.12 -17.35 -7.93
CA TRP A 37 -8.06 -17.52 -6.83
C TRP A 37 -9.45 -17.15 -7.32
N ASN A 38 -10.39 -18.10 -7.28
CA ASN A 38 -11.74 -17.83 -7.71
C ASN A 38 -12.51 -17.11 -6.61
N LYS A 39 -12.93 -15.88 -6.92
CA LYS A 39 -13.73 -15.02 -6.04
C LYS A 39 -15.22 -15.04 -6.37
N GLY A 40 -15.62 -15.65 -7.49
CA GLY A 40 -16.98 -15.53 -8.03
C GLY A 40 -18.02 -16.43 -7.36
N ASN A 41 -17.60 -17.40 -6.55
CA ASN A 41 -18.50 -18.30 -5.82
C ASN A 41 -17.92 -18.55 -4.42
N GLU A 42 -18.61 -18.07 -3.37
CA GLU A 42 -18.18 -18.19 -1.98
C GLU A 42 -18.12 -19.66 -1.50
N GLU A 43 -18.97 -20.54 -2.03
CA GLU A 43 -19.00 -21.96 -1.68
C GLU A 43 -17.87 -22.76 -2.35
N LYS A 44 -17.29 -22.25 -3.44
CA LYS A 44 -16.19 -22.88 -4.20
C LYS A 44 -14.90 -22.06 -4.17
N ARG A 45 -14.70 -21.29 -3.10
CA ARG A 45 -13.54 -20.42 -2.91
C ARG A 45 -12.25 -21.27 -2.85
N GLY A 46 -11.44 -21.19 -3.89
CA GLY A 46 -10.19 -21.94 -3.98
C GLY A 46 -9.37 -21.57 -5.22
N TRP A 47 -8.18 -22.15 -5.32
CA TRP A 47 -7.28 -22.04 -6.48
C TRP A 47 -7.72 -23.00 -7.59
N ASN A 48 -8.83 -22.72 -8.27
CA ASN A 48 -9.43 -23.69 -9.20
C ASN A 48 -9.39 -23.28 -10.68
N VAL A 49 -9.05 -22.03 -11.02
CA VAL A 49 -8.88 -21.62 -12.41
C VAL A 49 -7.41 -21.66 -12.77
N SER A 50 -7.01 -22.63 -13.58
CA SER A 50 -5.65 -22.70 -14.13
C SER A 50 -5.62 -22.37 -15.61
N ARG A 51 -4.60 -21.61 -16.03
CA ARG A 51 -4.30 -21.32 -17.43
C ARG A 51 -2.90 -21.77 -17.77
N TYR A 52 -2.70 -22.26 -18.99
CA TYR A 52 -1.43 -22.75 -19.50
C TYR A 52 -0.90 -21.80 -20.57
N TYR A 53 0.42 -21.63 -20.61
CA TYR A 53 1.10 -20.76 -21.56
C TYR A 53 2.42 -21.41 -21.98
N HIS A 54 2.80 -21.24 -23.25
CA HIS A 54 4.22 -21.37 -23.61
C HIS A 54 5.02 -20.29 -22.84
N PRO A 55 6.26 -20.58 -22.41
CA PRO A 55 7.04 -19.63 -21.61
C PRO A 55 7.17 -18.26 -22.27
N GLN A 56 7.48 -18.25 -23.57
CA GLN A 56 7.64 -17.02 -24.33
C GLN A 56 6.32 -16.24 -24.48
N CYS A 57 5.21 -16.93 -24.73
CA CYS A 57 3.90 -16.30 -24.84
C CYS A 57 3.44 -15.61 -23.55
N TYR A 58 3.79 -16.16 -22.39
CA TYR A 58 3.48 -15.51 -21.10
C TYR A 58 4.26 -14.20 -20.92
N ILE A 59 5.54 -14.19 -21.32
CA ILE A 59 6.39 -12.99 -21.27
C ILE A 59 5.86 -11.93 -22.23
N GLU A 60 5.56 -12.31 -23.47
CA GLU A 60 5.01 -11.40 -24.50
C GLU A 60 3.70 -10.76 -24.05
N GLN A 61 2.77 -11.56 -23.52
CA GLN A 61 1.52 -11.05 -22.95
C GLN A 61 1.80 -9.99 -21.87
N GLY A 62 2.76 -10.24 -20.97
CA GLY A 62 3.14 -9.30 -19.93
C GLY A 62 3.74 -8.01 -20.49
N LEU A 63 4.62 -8.12 -21.49
CA LEU A 63 5.22 -6.96 -22.15
C LEU A 63 4.19 -6.12 -22.88
N ASP A 64 3.23 -6.74 -23.59
CA ASP A 64 2.17 -6.01 -24.27
C ASP A 64 1.25 -5.28 -23.28
N TYR A 65 0.94 -5.90 -22.14
CA TYR A 65 0.23 -5.22 -21.06
C TYR A 65 1.01 -3.99 -20.55
N LEU A 66 2.32 -4.11 -20.33
CA LEU A 66 3.15 -3.02 -19.83
C LEU A 66 3.34 -1.90 -20.85
N LYS A 67 3.34 -2.19 -22.16
CA LYS A 67 3.30 -1.17 -23.21
C LYS A 67 2.02 -0.33 -23.14
N LEU A 68 0.88 -0.97 -22.88
CA LEU A 68 -0.41 -0.31 -22.75
C LEU A 68 -0.59 0.40 -21.38
N ASN A 69 0.14 -0.04 -20.36
CA ASN A 69 0.07 0.47 -18.99
C ASN A 69 1.47 0.91 -18.53
N PRO A 70 1.99 2.03 -19.08
CA PRO A 70 3.34 2.47 -18.78
C PRO A 70 3.52 2.75 -17.28
N TYR A 71 4.68 2.37 -16.75
CA TYR A 71 5.00 2.60 -15.35
C TYR A 71 4.99 4.10 -15.04
N THR A 72 4.08 4.50 -14.15
CA THR A 72 4.07 5.85 -13.59
C THR A 72 4.81 5.81 -12.26
N PRO A 73 6.02 6.38 -12.16
CA PRO A 73 6.75 6.40 -10.89
C PRO A 73 5.94 7.12 -9.83
N TYR A 74 5.80 6.49 -8.67
CA TYR A 74 5.18 7.12 -7.51
C TYR A 74 6.07 8.26 -7.02
N VAL A 75 5.75 9.49 -7.41
CA VAL A 75 6.46 10.67 -6.89
C VAL A 75 5.91 10.96 -5.50
N ARG A 76 6.67 10.60 -4.46
CA ARG A 76 6.47 11.15 -3.11
C ARG A 76 6.84 12.63 -3.11
N LYS A 77 6.01 13.49 -3.72
CA LYS A 77 6.13 14.94 -3.50
C LYS A 77 5.78 15.17 -2.03
N ARG A 78 6.79 15.42 -1.19
CA ARG A 78 6.52 16.10 0.08
C ARG A 78 5.85 17.42 -0.32
N PRO A 79 4.63 17.72 0.16
CA PRO A 79 4.03 19.00 -0.14
C PRO A 79 5.03 20.08 0.25
N ASP A 80 5.38 20.93 -0.71
CA ASP A 80 6.22 22.08 -0.44
C ASP A 80 5.38 23.01 0.42
N ASN A 81 5.54 22.87 1.73
CA ASN A 81 4.99 23.85 2.63
C ASN A 81 5.82 25.10 2.37
N ASN A 82 5.24 26.08 1.65
CA ASN A 82 5.74 27.44 1.39
C ASN A 82 5.97 28.22 2.69
N LEU A 83 6.64 27.60 3.66
CA LEU A 83 6.99 28.12 4.96
C LEU A 83 8.42 28.61 4.88
N THR A 84 8.65 29.78 5.45
CA THR A 84 9.99 30.30 5.67
C THR A 84 10.78 29.36 6.59
N SER A 85 12.10 29.44 6.58
CA SER A 85 12.97 28.64 7.47
C SER A 85 12.58 28.79 8.94
N GLU A 86 12.23 30.02 9.35
CA GLU A 86 11.76 30.33 10.71
C GLU A 86 10.43 29.64 11.04
N GLN A 87 9.47 29.67 10.11
CA GLN A 87 8.19 28.99 10.28
C GLN A 87 8.36 27.47 10.33
N LYS A 88 9.28 26.91 9.55
CA LYS A 88 9.62 25.48 9.58
C LYS A 88 10.19 25.08 10.95
N GLU A 89 11.10 25.88 11.49
CA GLU A 89 11.69 25.63 12.81
C GLU A 89 10.65 25.73 13.93
N LEU A 90 9.82 26.78 13.92
CA LEU A 90 8.76 26.95 14.90
C LEU A 90 7.74 25.80 14.83
N ARG A 91 7.30 25.45 13.62
CA ARG A 91 6.41 24.30 13.39
C ARG A 91 7.03 23.01 13.93
N TYR A 92 8.32 22.79 13.70
CA TYR A 92 9.01 21.61 14.19
C TYR A 92 9.09 21.55 15.73
N LYS A 93 9.36 22.69 16.40
CA LYS A 93 9.33 22.83 17.86
C LYS A 93 7.94 22.48 18.42
N LEU A 94 6.86 22.98 17.82
CA LEU A 94 5.48 22.67 18.20
C LEU A 94 5.13 21.18 18.03
N LEU A 95 5.52 20.58 16.90
CA LEU A 95 5.33 19.16 16.64
C LEU A 95 6.03 18.28 17.70
N ARG A 96 7.28 18.59 18.04
CA ARG A 96 8.03 17.87 19.09
C ARG A 96 7.37 18.03 20.46
N ARG A 97 6.92 19.24 20.79
CA ARG A 97 6.26 19.53 22.08
C ARG A 97 4.98 18.71 22.24
N LYS A 98 4.11 18.69 21.22
CA LYS A 98 2.90 17.85 21.26
C LYS A 98 3.24 16.38 21.40
N ALA A 99 4.22 15.87 20.63
CA ALA A 99 4.63 14.47 20.73
C ALA A 99 5.11 14.09 22.15
N SER A 100 5.81 15.00 22.84
CA SER A 100 6.21 14.80 24.23
C SER A 100 5.01 14.75 25.18
N ILE A 101 4.01 15.61 24.98
CA ILE A 101 2.77 15.60 25.77
C ILE A 101 1.95 14.33 25.50
N ASP A 102 1.78 13.94 24.23
CA ASP A 102 1.09 12.71 23.84
C ASP A 102 1.74 11.48 24.50
N GLN A 103 3.09 11.43 24.55
CA GLN A 103 3.81 10.37 25.26
C GLN A 103 3.59 10.40 26.77
N ARG A 104 3.58 11.59 27.38
CA ARG A 104 3.28 11.73 28.82
C ARG A 104 1.86 11.27 29.13
N LYS A 105 0.88 11.68 28.31
CA LYS A 105 -0.53 11.28 28.44
C LYS A 105 -0.70 9.76 28.35
N LYS A 106 0.04 9.08 27.45
CA LYS A 106 0.05 7.60 27.36
C LYS A 106 0.58 6.90 28.61
N ARG A 107 1.42 7.57 29.41
CA ARG A 107 1.98 7.01 30.66
C ARG A 107 1.10 7.29 31.88
N LEU A 108 0.12 8.19 31.76
CA LEU A 108 -0.83 8.47 32.83
C LEU A 108 -1.96 7.44 32.77
N ASN A 109 -2.20 6.77 33.90
CA ASN A 109 -3.35 5.89 34.06
C ASN A 109 -4.60 6.72 34.42
N SER A 110 -5.78 6.08 34.42
CA SER A 110 -7.08 6.70 34.74
C SER A 110 -7.16 7.39 36.12
N SER A 111 -6.18 7.17 37.00
CA SER A 111 -6.09 7.75 38.35
C SER A 111 -5.68 9.24 38.40
N HIS A 112 -5.31 9.87 37.27
CA HIS A 112 -4.82 11.26 37.26
C HIS A 112 -5.63 12.21 36.35
N PRO A 113 -6.96 12.35 36.54
CA PRO A 113 -7.83 13.11 35.64
C PRO A 113 -7.46 14.59 35.54
N LEU A 114 -7.01 15.21 36.64
CA LEU A 114 -6.59 16.62 36.65
C LEU A 114 -5.31 16.86 35.85
N GLU A 115 -4.37 15.92 35.87
CA GLU A 115 -3.14 16.02 35.09
C GLU A 115 -3.43 15.81 33.60
N THR A 116 -4.32 14.88 33.27
CA THR A 116 -4.80 14.68 31.90
C THR A 116 -5.46 15.96 31.35
N ALA A 117 -6.35 16.60 32.11
CA ALA A 117 -7.01 17.84 31.70
C ALA A 117 -6.01 18.99 31.45
N ARG A 118 -4.97 19.13 32.29
CA ARG A 118 -3.90 20.12 32.09
C ARG A 118 -3.09 19.86 30.81
N LEU A 119 -2.81 18.60 30.50
CA LEU A 119 -2.11 18.23 29.26
C LEU A 119 -2.98 18.50 28.03
N ASP A 120 -4.29 18.27 28.12
CA ASP A 120 -5.23 18.59 27.04
C ASP A 120 -5.29 20.09 26.77
N GLU A 121 -5.30 20.93 27.82
CA GLU A 121 -5.19 22.39 27.67
C GLU A 121 -3.89 22.80 26.95
N GLN A 122 -2.77 22.14 27.26
CA GLN A 122 -1.49 22.39 26.59
C GLN A 122 -1.52 21.96 25.11
N ILE A 123 -2.18 20.84 24.79
CA ILE A 123 -2.38 20.40 23.40
C ILE A 123 -3.22 21.43 22.63
N SER A 124 -4.32 21.92 23.21
CA SER A 124 -5.18 22.93 22.58
C SER A 124 -4.39 24.22 22.28
N LYS A 125 -3.56 24.69 23.21
CA LYS A 125 -2.66 25.84 22.97
C LYS A 125 -1.71 25.60 21.80
N ILE A 126 -1.08 24.42 21.73
CA ILE A 126 -0.19 24.04 20.62
C ILE A 126 -0.96 23.97 19.29
N MET A 127 -2.20 23.49 19.29
CA MET A 127 -3.05 23.45 18.09
C MET A 127 -3.37 24.87 17.58
N VAL A 128 -3.58 25.83 18.48
CA VAL A 128 -3.77 27.25 18.10
C VAL A 128 -2.46 27.89 17.60
N GLU A 129 -1.31 27.49 18.13
CA GLU A 129 -0.02 28.00 17.65
C GLU A 129 0.37 27.42 16.29
N ILE A 130 0.09 26.14 16.04
CA ILE A 130 0.49 25.48 14.79
C ILE A 130 -0.33 25.94 13.58
N THR A 131 -1.56 26.43 13.79
CA THR A 131 -2.38 27.02 12.71
C THR A 131 -1.67 28.22 12.09
N LYS A 132 -0.97 29.03 12.89
CA LYS A 132 -0.23 30.22 12.45
C LYS A 132 0.97 29.91 11.56
N VAL A 133 1.49 28.67 11.57
CA VAL A 133 2.70 28.24 10.83
C VAL A 133 2.42 27.13 9.81
N GLY A 134 1.21 27.12 9.23
CA GLY A 134 0.85 26.20 8.14
C GLY A 134 -0.17 25.13 8.50
N GLY A 135 -1.06 25.40 9.47
CA GLY A 135 -2.22 24.54 9.75
C GLY A 135 -1.94 23.29 10.59
N ILE A 136 -3.02 22.73 11.13
CA ILE A 136 -3.02 21.53 11.98
C ILE A 136 -2.79 20.28 11.10
N PRO A 137 -1.86 19.39 11.46
CA PRO A 137 -1.71 18.11 10.77
C PRO A 137 -3.00 17.27 10.84
N LYS A 138 -3.45 16.71 9.71
CA LYS A 138 -4.68 15.88 9.64
C LYS A 138 -4.73 14.78 10.71
N ARG A 139 -3.61 14.09 10.93
CA ARG A 139 -3.42 13.05 11.96
C ARG A 139 -3.66 13.50 13.43
N TRP A 140 -3.89 14.78 13.67
CA TRP A 140 -4.24 15.30 15.02
C TRP A 140 -5.74 15.54 15.17
N LEU A 141 -6.51 15.43 14.09
CA LEU A 141 -7.95 15.59 14.04
C LEU A 141 -8.69 14.24 14.04
N GLU A 142 -7.93 13.14 13.97
CA GLU A 142 -8.36 11.75 14.12
C GLU A 142 -8.30 11.35 15.59
#